data_AF-A0A842WE55-F1
#
_entry.id   AF-A0A842WE55-F1
#
_cell.length_a   1.000
_cell.length_b   1.000
_cell.length_c   1.000
_cell.angle_alpha   90.00
_cell.angle_beta   90.00
_cell.angle_gamma   90.00
#
_symmetry.space_group_name_H-M   'P 1'
#
loop_
_entity.id
_entity.type
_entity.pdbx_description
1 polymer ?
#
loop_
_entity_poly.entity_id
_entity_poly.type
_entity_poly.pdbx_seq_one_letter_code
_entity_poly.pdbx_strand_id
1 'polypeptide(L)'
;MKPFTKNTDELEKTIQIGKFLEVEKIAQDRNLPDEIRRGAGMKHIENSIEAGRWMNVLYILGSRRFPGEVCMAAGKALIEKGKYLELISSGERYPGKIREMAGEKIIAKCKKEKNLKLLERIAYIHGHPGKIREMAGEALDTMKAIRMRKKALRNLEGRNGTPGTKTAKAATA
;
A
#
# COMPACT_ATOMS: atom_id res chain seq x y z
N MET A 1 -25.13 -17.13 -18.00
CA MET A 1 -24.05 -18.01 -17.53
C MET A 1 -24.68 -19.37 -17.25
N LYS A 2 -24.19 -20.47 -17.84
CA LYS A 2 -24.69 -21.81 -17.50
C LYS A 2 -24.22 -22.16 -16.09
N PRO A 3 -25.07 -22.73 -15.22
CA PRO A 3 -24.68 -23.13 -13.87
C PRO A 3 -23.56 -24.18 -13.93
N PHE A 4 -22.64 -24.16 -12.97
CA PHE A 4 -21.72 -25.29 -12.78
C PHE A 4 -22.53 -26.55 -12.42
N THR A 5 -22.39 -27.60 -13.22
CA THR A 5 -23.05 -28.90 -13.01
C THR A 5 -22.15 -29.91 -12.30
N LYS A 6 -20.96 -29.49 -11.85
CA LYS A 6 -20.00 -30.35 -11.15
C LYS A 6 -20.41 -30.52 -9.69
N ASN A 7 -20.16 -31.69 -9.11
CA ASN A 7 -20.32 -31.91 -7.67
C ASN A 7 -19.20 -31.20 -6.89
N THR A 8 -19.36 -31.10 -5.56
CA THR A 8 -18.44 -30.37 -4.67
C THR A 8 -17.01 -30.88 -4.76
N ASP A 9 -16.80 -32.20 -4.72
CA ASP A 9 -15.46 -32.82 -4.75
C ASP A 9 -14.67 -32.49 -6.03
N GLU A 10 -15.35 -32.43 -7.18
CA GLU A 10 -14.73 -32.04 -8.44
C GLU A 10 -14.34 -30.56 -8.46
N LEU A 11 -15.14 -29.70 -7.82
CA LEU A 11 -14.83 -28.28 -7.67
C LEU A 11 -13.62 -28.07 -6.76
N GLU A 12 -13.53 -28.79 -5.64
CA GLU A 12 -12.39 -28.74 -4.74
C GLU A 12 -11.09 -29.19 -5.41
N LYS A 13 -11.12 -30.30 -6.17
CA LYS A 13 -9.98 -30.73 -6.99
C LYS A 13 -9.58 -29.67 -8.01
N THR A 14 -10.56 -29.04 -8.66
CA THR A 14 -10.30 -27.96 -9.64
C THR A 14 -9.62 -26.75 -8.98
N ILE A 15 -10.08 -26.38 -7.79
CA ILE A 15 -9.48 -25.33 -6.97
C ILE A 15 -8.04 -25.71 -6.61
N GLN A 16 -7.81 -26.93 -6.12
CA GLN A 16 -6.48 -27.37 -5.72
C GLN A 16 -5.47 -27.34 -6.88
N ILE A 17 -5.87 -27.78 -8.08
CA ILE A 17 -5.04 -27.71 -9.29
C ILE A 17 -4.74 -26.26 -9.69
N GLY A 18 -5.64 -25.31 -9.37
CA GLY A 18 -5.38 -23.89 -9.56
C GLY A 18 -5.42 -23.44 -11.02
N LYS A 19 -6.22 -24.06 -11.89
CA LYS A 19 -6.38 -23.56 -13.27
C LYS A 19 -7.05 -22.18 -13.25
N PHE A 20 -6.27 -21.14 -13.58
CA PHE A 20 -6.62 -19.73 -13.38
C PHE A 20 -8.06 -19.36 -13.80
N LEU A 21 -8.45 -19.67 -15.04
CA LEU A 21 -9.78 -19.33 -15.57
C LEU A 21 -10.91 -20.14 -14.94
N GLU A 22 -10.62 -21.36 -14.48
CA GLU A 22 -11.62 -22.21 -13.85
C GLU A 22 -11.89 -21.75 -12.41
N VAL A 23 -10.83 -21.48 -11.65
CA VAL A 23 -10.97 -20.97 -10.27
C VAL A 23 -11.62 -19.58 -10.23
N GLU A 24 -11.38 -18.73 -11.23
CA GLU A 24 -12.09 -17.45 -11.35
C GLU A 24 -13.60 -17.65 -11.55
N LYS A 25 -13.98 -18.53 -12.47
CA LYS A 25 -15.39 -18.82 -12.76
C LYS A 25 -16.10 -19.38 -11.54
N ILE A 26 -15.46 -20.30 -10.82
CA ILE A 26 -15.99 -20.89 -9.58
C ILE A 26 -16.17 -19.80 -8.51
N ALA A 27 -15.18 -18.94 -8.31
CA ALA A 27 -15.24 -17.88 -7.30
C ALA A 27 -16.38 -16.87 -7.54
N GLN A 28 -16.71 -16.60 -8.81
CA GLN A 28 -17.74 -15.66 -9.21
C GLN A 28 -19.15 -16.28 -9.31
N ASP A 29 -19.30 -17.61 -9.32
CA ASP A 29 -20.60 -18.27 -9.44
C ASP A 29 -21.39 -18.17 -8.14
N ARG A 30 -22.44 -17.35 -8.15
CA ARG A 30 -23.30 -17.09 -6.97
C ARG A 30 -24.23 -18.25 -6.62
N ASN A 31 -24.31 -19.28 -7.47
CA ASN A 31 -25.09 -20.49 -7.19
C ASN A 31 -24.30 -21.52 -6.38
N LEU A 32 -22.99 -21.32 -6.21
CA LEU A 32 -22.14 -22.22 -5.44
C LEU A 32 -22.11 -21.84 -3.95
N PRO A 33 -21.87 -22.81 -3.04
CA PRO A 33 -21.68 -22.52 -1.63
C PRO A 33 -20.57 -21.51 -1.40
N ASP A 34 -20.76 -20.63 -0.41
CA ASP A 34 -19.79 -19.57 -0.11
C ASP A 34 -18.40 -20.10 0.24
N GLU A 35 -18.32 -21.28 0.86
CA GLU A 35 -17.04 -21.94 1.17
C GLU A 35 -16.24 -22.28 -0.10
N ILE A 36 -16.89 -22.89 -1.10
CA ILE A 36 -16.28 -23.21 -2.39
C ILE A 36 -15.85 -21.94 -3.12
N ARG A 37 -16.70 -20.91 -3.12
CA ARG A 37 -16.39 -19.61 -3.72
C ARG A 37 -15.20 -18.93 -3.04
N ARG A 38 -15.12 -19.00 -1.71
CA ARG A 38 -13.99 -18.48 -0.92
C ARG A 38 -12.70 -19.22 -1.26
N GLY A 39 -12.71 -20.56 -1.25
CA GLY A 39 -11.55 -21.38 -1.59
C GLY A 39 -11.03 -21.06 -2.99
N ALA A 40 -11.93 -21.00 -3.98
CA ALA A 40 -11.58 -20.63 -5.35
C ALA A 40 -11.05 -19.19 -5.45
N GLY A 41 -11.65 -18.25 -4.72
CA GLY A 41 -11.21 -16.86 -4.66
C GLY A 41 -9.81 -16.70 -4.08
N MET A 42 -9.51 -17.37 -2.97
CA MET A 42 -8.17 -17.37 -2.37
C MET A 42 -7.14 -17.96 -3.33
N LYS A 43 -7.46 -19.10 -3.95
CA LYS A 43 -6.56 -19.70 -4.95
C LYS A 43 -6.30 -18.80 -6.15
N HIS A 44 -7.34 -18.08 -6.60
CA HIS A 44 -7.22 -17.13 -7.69
C HIS A 44 -6.30 -15.94 -7.33
N ILE A 45 -6.34 -15.50 -6.07
CA ILE A 45 -5.40 -14.50 -5.53
C ILE A 45 -3.97 -15.06 -5.54
N GLU A 46 -3.75 -16.25 -4.98
CA GLU A 46 -2.43 -16.93 -4.94
C GLU A 46 -1.81 -17.00 -6.35
N ASN A 47 -2.53 -17.59 -7.30
CA ASN A 47 -2.09 -17.71 -8.69
C ASN A 47 -1.76 -16.35 -9.32
N SER A 48 -2.55 -15.32 -9.02
CA SER A 48 -2.32 -13.98 -9.53
C SER A 48 -1.04 -13.35 -8.96
N ILE A 49 -0.76 -13.59 -7.68
CA ILE A 49 0.45 -13.10 -7.00
C ILE A 49 1.69 -13.82 -7.54
N GLU A 50 1.63 -15.16 -7.64
CA GLU A 50 2.73 -15.98 -8.16
C GLU A 50 3.09 -15.59 -9.60
N ALA A 51 2.08 -15.33 -10.44
CA ALA A 51 2.27 -14.88 -11.80
C ALA A 51 2.58 -13.38 -11.94
N GLY A 52 2.66 -12.62 -10.85
CA GLY A 52 2.89 -11.16 -10.87
C GLY A 52 1.77 -10.35 -11.53
N ARG A 53 0.56 -10.93 -11.66
CA ARG A 53 -0.60 -10.33 -12.32
C ARG A 53 -1.40 -9.45 -11.36
N TRP A 54 -0.80 -8.34 -10.93
CA TRP A 54 -1.38 -7.44 -9.92
C TRP A 54 -2.74 -6.83 -10.31
N MET A 55 -2.97 -6.62 -11.61
CA MET A 55 -4.26 -6.13 -12.12
C MET A 55 -5.40 -7.09 -11.81
N ASN A 56 -5.13 -8.39 -11.77
CA ASN A 56 -6.13 -9.40 -11.41
C ASN A 56 -6.46 -9.32 -9.92
N VAL A 57 -5.45 -9.11 -9.06
CA VAL A 57 -5.67 -8.91 -7.62
C VAL A 57 -6.48 -7.64 -7.35
N LEU A 58 -6.19 -6.55 -8.07
CA LEU A 58 -6.99 -5.30 -8.01
C LEU A 58 -8.43 -5.51 -8.50
N TYR A 59 -8.61 -6.31 -9.55
CA TYR A 59 -9.94 -6.69 -10.03
C TYR A 59 -10.73 -7.45 -8.97
N ILE A 60 -10.12 -8.43 -8.30
CA ILE A 60 -10.75 -9.17 -7.19
C ILE A 60 -11.16 -8.22 -6.08
N LEU A 61 -10.25 -7.36 -5.62
CA LEU A 61 -10.49 -6.39 -4.55
C LEU A 61 -11.68 -5.44 -4.84
N GLY A 62 -11.79 -4.98 -6.09
CA GLY A 62 -12.84 -4.03 -6.49
C GLY A 62 -14.15 -4.69 -6.95
N SER A 63 -14.24 -6.03 -6.95
CA SER A 63 -15.36 -6.74 -7.52
C SER A 63 -16.40 -7.13 -6.46
N ARG A 64 -17.67 -6.85 -6.74
CA ARG A 64 -18.83 -7.30 -5.93
C ARG A 64 -19.24 -8.75 -6.22
N ARG A 65 -18.48 -9.48 -7.05
CA ARG A 65 -18.75 -10.89 -7.37
C ARG A 65 -18.02 -11.85 -6.44
N PHE A 66 -16.94 -11.39 -5.80
CA PHE A 66 -16.19 -12.19 -4.85
C PHE A 66 -16.75 -12.02 -3.43
N PRO A 67 -16.63 -13.04 -2.56
CA PRO A 67 -16.91 -12.89 -1.13
C PRO A 67 -16.07 -11.77 -0.50
N GLY A 68 -16.64 -11.03 0.46
CA GLY A 68 -15.96 -9.88 1.08
C GLY A 68 -14.61 -10.22 1.71
N GLU A 69 -14.48 -11.40 2.30
CA GLU A 69 -13.22 -11.91 2.87
C GLU A 69 -12.12 -12.09 1.81
N VAL A 70 -12.49 -12.56 0.62
CA VAL A 70 -11.58 -12.69 -0.52
C VAL A 70 -11.12 -11.31 -0.97
N CYS A 71 -12.03 -10.33 -1.06
CA CYS A 71 -11.66 -8.96 -1.37
C CYS A 71 -10.70 -8.37 -0.32
N MET A 72 -10.94 -8.62 0.97
CA MET A 72 -10.04 -8.19 2.04
C MET A 72 -8.66 -8.85 1.96
N ALA A 73 -8.58 -10.13 1.62
CA ALA A 73 -7.33 -10.85 1.41
C ALA A 73 -6.55 -10.27 0.21
N ALA A 74 -7.22 -10.00 -0.90
CA ALA A 74 -6.63 -9.35 -2.08
C ALA A 74 -6.02 -7.98 -1.71
N GLY A 75 -6.75 -7.19 -0.91
CA GLY A 75 -6.27 -5.90 -0.42
C GLY A 75 -5.02 -6.02 0.46
N LYS A 76 -5.01 -6.96 1.41
CA LYS A 76 -3.82 -7.22 2.25
C LYS A 76 -2.62 -7.66 1.43
N ALA A 77 -2.80 -8.54 0.45
CA ALA A 77 -1.72 -8.97 -0.43
C ALA A 77 -1.11 -7.81 -1.23
N LEU A 78 -1.94 -6.91 -1.77
CA LEU A 78 -1.47 -5.71 -2.48
C LEU A 78 -0.66 -4.79 -1.57
N ILE A 79 -1.08 -4.63 -0.31
CA ILE A 79 -0.36 -3.86 0.72
C ILE A 79 1.01 -4.49 0.99
N GLU A 80 1.09 -5.80 1.18
CA GLU A 80 2.36 -6.51 1.43
C GLU A 80 3.33 -6.38 0.26
N LYS A 81 2.82 -6.32 -0.97
CA LYS A 81 3.61 -6.08 -2.19
C LYS A 81 3.89 -4.61 -2.46
N GLY A 82 3.52 -3.71 -1.55
CA GLY A 82 3.83 -2.28 -1.63
C GLY A 82 3.02 -1.48 -2.64
N LYS A 83 1.87 -2.00 -3.10
CA LYS A 83 0.96 -1.33 -4.07
C LYS A 83 0.08 -0.26 -3.41
N TYR A 84 0.67 0.56 -2.54
CA TYR A 84 -0.08 1.48 -1.70
C TYR A 84 -0.73 2.61 -2.50
N LEU A 85 -0.02 3.17 -3.48
CA LEU A 85 -0.50 4.30 -4.28
C LEU A 85 -1.72 3.90 -5.10
N GLU A 86 -1.69 2.73 -5.72
CA GLU A 86 -2.79 2.15 -6.49
C GLU A 86 -4.02 1.94 -5.60
N LEU A 87 -3.83 1.53 -4.35
CA LEU A 87 -4.92 1.35 -3.40
C LEU A 87 -5.54 2.69 -2.98
N ILE A 88 -4.75 3.69 -2.60
CA ILE A 88 -5.27 4.97 -2.10
C ILE A 88 -5.86 5.85 -3.23
N SER A 89 -5.26 5.85 -4.42
CA SER A 89 -5.70 6.67 -5.57
C SER A 89 -6.98 6.20 -6.26
N SER A 90 -7.47 5.02 -5.89
CA SER A 90 -8.62 4.37 -6.52
C SER A 90 -9.99 4.96 -6.14
N GLY A 91 -10.04 6.01 -5.31
CA GLY A 91 -11.31 6.55 -4.82
C GLY A 91 -12.07 5.50 -3.99
N GLU A 92 -13.40 5.52 -4.06
CA GLU A 92 -14.27 4.57 -3.34
C GLU A 92 -14.35 3.17 -3.96
N ARG A 93 -13.55 2.90 -5.00
CA ARG A 93 -13.54 1.62 -5.71
C ARG A 93 -13.14 0.45 -4.80
N TYR A 94 -12.31 0.69 -3.79
CA TYR A 94 -11.83 -0.33 -2.86
C TYR A 94 -12.34 -0.10 -1.43
N PRO A 95 -12.50 -1.17 -0.63
CA PRO A 95 -12.94 -1.08 0.76
C PRO A 95 -12.16 -0.01 1.54
N GLY A 96 -12.88 0.88 2.23
CA GLY A 96 -12.28 1.99 2.99
C GLY A 96 -11.17 1.54 3.94
N LYS A 97 -11.38 0.43 4.66
CA LYS A 97 -10.39 -0.18 5.56
C LYS A 97 -9.08 -0.57 4.87
N ILE A 98 -9.14 -1.09 3.64
CA ILE A 98 -7.92 -1.43 2.87
C ILE A 98 -7.20 -0.15 2.46
N ARG A 99 -7.94 0.89 2.04
CA ARG A 99 -7.35 2.19 1.69
C ARG A 99 -6.66 2.83 2.89
N GLU A 100 -7.28 2.82 4.06
CA GLU A 100 -6.71 3.34 5.31
C GLU A 100 -5.42 2.59 5.68
N MET A 101 -5.44 1.25 5.71
CA MET A 101 -4.25 0.44 5.97
C MET A 101 -3.11 0.73 4.98
N ALA A 102 -3.43 0.88 3.69
CA ALA A 102 -2.45 1.24 2.68
C ALA A 102 -1.86 2.65 2.92
N GLY A 103 -2.70 3.62 3.29
CA GLY A 103 -2.32 4.98 3.65
C GLY A 103 -1.38 5.02 4.85
N GLU A 104 -1.73 4.33 5.93
CA GLU A 104 -0.89 4.24 7.14
C GLU A 104 0.49 3.65 6.81
N LYS A 105 0.55 2.55 6.05
CA LYS A 105 1.83 1.93 5.67
C LYS A 105 2.68 2.84 4.78
N ILE A 106 2.11 3.51 3.77
CA ILE A 106 2.89 4.38 2.90
C ILE A 106 3.38 5.64 3.64
N ILE A 107 2.56 6.23 4.52
CA ILE A 107 2.97 7.38 5.33
C ILE A 107 4.12 6.99 6.27
N ALA A 108 4.02 5.84 6.96
CA ALA A 108 5.08 5.33 7.81
C ALA A 108 6.38 5.10 7.02
N LYS A 109 6.29 4.52 5.82
CA LYS A 109 7.43 4.35 4.91
C LYS A 109 8.07 5.70 4.54
N CYS A 110 7.26 6.70 4.18
CA CYS A 110 7.77 8.03 3.84
C CYS A 110 8.47 8.72 5.01
N LYS A 111 7.94 8.59 6.24
CA LYS A 111 8.58 9.11 7.46
C LYS A 111 9.97 8.49 7.65
N LYS A 112 10.07 7.16 7.53
CA LYS A 112 11.34 6.42 7.66
C LYS A 112 12.36 6.84 6.59
N GLU A 113 11.92 6.96 5.34
CA GLU A 113 12.77 7.32 4.19
C GLU A 113 13.01 8.82 4.04
N LYS A 114 12.38 9.64 4.90
CA LYS A 114 12.36 11.10 4.82
C LYS A 114 11.86 11.63 3.47
N ASN A 115 10.93 10.94 2.83
CA ASN A 115 10.42 11.26 1.50
C ASN A 115 9.29 12.30 1.53
N LEU A 116 9.67 13.58 1.66
CA LEU A 116 8.74 14.71 1.73
C LEU A 116 7.85 14.85 0.48
N LYS A 117 8.42 14.63 -0.72
CA LYS A 117 7.69 14.76 -1.98
C LYS A 117 6.54 13.75 -2.08
N LEU A 118 6.76 12.53 -1.61
CA LEU A 118 5.73 11.50 -1.60
C LEU A 118 4.63 11.81 -0.58
N LEU A 119 4.97 12.34 0.61
CA LEU A 119 3.97 12.82 1.57
C LEU A 119 3.13 13.96 1.01
N GLU A 120 3.76 14.93 0.34
CA GLU A 120 3.06 16.00 -0.36
C GLU A 120 2.08 15.41 -1.36
N ARG A 121 2.54 14.50 -2.23
CA ARG A 121 1.66 13.83 -3.18
C ARG A 121 0.47 13.16 -2.47
N ILE A 122 0.69 12.39 -1.41
CA ILE A 122 -0.38 11.70 -0.67
C ILE A 122 -1.40 12.69 -0.08
N ALA A 123 -0.94 13.82 0.48
CA ALA A 123 -1.82 14.84 1.05
C ALA A 123 -2.71 15.55 0.00
N TYR A 124 -2.32 15.50 -1.28
CA TYR A 124 -3.03 16.16 -2.38
C TYR A 124 -3.76 15.21 -3.34
N ILE A 125 -3.63 13.89 -3.22
CA ILE A 125 -4.38 13.00 -4.12
C ILE A 125 -5.87 13.09 -3.77
N HIS A 126 -6.67 13.44 -4.78
CA HIS A 126 -8.11 13.46 -4.72
C HIS A 126 -8.69 12.04 -4.56
N GLY A 127 -9.74 11.87 -3.75
CA GLY A 127 -10.47 10.61 -3.58
C GLY A 127 -10.00 9.71 -2.43
N HIS A 128 -9.04 10.14 -1.62
CA HIS A 128 -8.64 9.42 -0.39
C HIS A 128 -9.64 9.66 0.75
N PRO A 129 -9.79 8.72 1.71
CA PRO A 129 -10.43 9.01 2.98
C PRO A 129 -9.82 10.25 3.63
N GLY A 130 -10.65 11.16 4.15
CA GLY A 130 -10.19 12.42 4.76
C GLY A 130 -9.10 12.22 5.82
N LYS A 131 -9.20 11.13 6.60
CA LYS A 131 -8.20 10.70 7.57
C LYS A 131 -6.79 10.51 6.99
N ILE A 132 -6.65 9.93 5.78
CA ILE A 132 -5.33 9.73 5.15
C ILE A 132 -4.70 11.08 4.79
N ARG A 133 -5.50 12.01 4.27
CA ARG A 133 -5.06 13.36 3.93
C ARG A 133 -4.55 14.09 5.17
N GLU A 134 -5.30 14.02 6.26
CA GLU A 134 -4.97 14.64 7.54
C GLU A 134 -3.66 14.07 8.10
N MET A 135 -3.54 12.73 8.19
CA MET A 135 -2.32 12.06 8.62
C MET A 135 -1.09 12.40 7.77
N ALA A 136 -1.27 12.53 6.45
CA ALA A 136 -0.19 12.90 5.53
C ALA A 136 0.25 14.36 5.72
N GLY A 137 -0.70 15.27 5.95
CA GLY A 137 -0.43 16.68 6.27
C GLY A 137 0.35 16.83 7.57
N GLU A 138 -0.12 16.22 8.66
CA GLU A 138 0.57 16.24 9.96
C GLU A 138 2.00 15.67 9.86
N ALA A 139 2.16 14.57 9.13
CA ALA A 139 3.46 13.95 8.87
C ALA A 139 4.41 14.91 8.13
N LEU A 140 3.89 15.60 7.11
CA LEU A 140 4.64 16.54 6.31
C LEU A 140 5.11 17.74 7.15
N ASP A 141 4.22 18.33 7.94
CA ASP A 141 4.52 19.49 8.79
C ASP A 141 5.56 19.15 9.85
N THR A 142 5.40 18.01 10.52
CA THR A 142 6.37 17.49 11.50
C THR A 142 7.75 17.35 10.87
N MET A 143 7.84 16.79 9.67
CA MET A 143 9.13 16.59 9.00
C MET A 143 9.75 17.90 8.49
N LYS A 144 8.94 18.84 8.01
CA LYS A 144 9.40 20.19 7.64
C LYS A 144 9.98 20.92 8.86
N ALA A 145 9.30 20.84 10.01
CA ALA A 145 9.78 21.42 11.26
C ALA A 145 11.13 20.80 11.71
N ILE A 146 11.28 19.47 11.65
CA ILE A 146 12.55 18.79 11.96
C ILE A 146 13.67 19.27 11.02
N ARG A 147 13.40 19.40 9.72
CA ARG A 147 14.38 19.89 8.73
C ARG A 147 14.83 21.32 9.04
N MET A 148 13.89 22.20 9.38
CA MET A 148 14.19 23.59 9.74
C MET A 148 15.01 23.68 11.03
N ARG A 149 14.66 22.92 12.08
CA ARG A 149 15.45 22.85 13.32
C ARG A 149 16.89 22.38 13.07
N LYS A 150 17.08 21.34 12.26
CA LYS A 150 18.44 20.87 11.89
C LYS A 150 19.23 21.93 11.12
N LYS A 151 18.58 22.72 10.27
CA LYS A 151 19.24 23.86 9.59
C LYS A 151 19.64 24.94 10.59
N ALA A 152 18.78 25.28 11.54
CA ALA A 152 19.08 26.25 12.58
C ALA A 152 20.26 25.82 13.47
N LEU A 153 20.29 24.55 13.91
CA LEU A 153 21.39 24.01 14.71
C LEU A 153 22.74 24.07 13.98
N ARG A 154 22.79 23.66 12.71
CA ARG A 154 24.02 23.77 11.90
C ARG A 154 24.51 25.22 11.75
N ASN A 155 23.59 26.17 11.64
CA ASN A 155 23.94 27.58 11.55
C ASN A 155 24.50 28.12 12.88
N LEU A 156 24.07 27.58 14.03
CA LEU A 156 24.64 27.91 15.35
C LEU A 156 26.02 27.27 15.53
N GLU A 157 26.19 26.01 15.15
CA GLU A 157 27.48 25.31 15.19
C GLU A 157 28.54 25.96 14.29
N GLY A 158 28.15 26.37 13.07
CA GLY A 158 29.03 27.11 12.15
C GLY A 158 29.41 28.52 12.63
N ARG A 159 28.64 29.11 13.55
CA ARG A 159 28.97 30.40 14.19
C ARG A 159 29.88 30.24 15.42
N ASN A 160 29.85 29.06 16.07
CA ASN A 160 30.71 28.73 17.21
C ASN A 160 32.01 28.02 16.78
N GLY A 161 32.26 27.86 15.47
CA GLY A 161 33.58 27.51 14.94
C GLY A 161 34.59 28.54 15.43
N THR A 162 35.49 28.10 16.29
CA THR A 162 36.55 28.87 16.95
C THR A 162 37.13 29.94 16.02
N PRO A 163 37.18 31.22 16.44
CA PRO A 163 38.00 32.21 15.76
C PRO A 163 39.40 31.63 15.70
N GLY A 164 39.89 31.40 14.48
CA GLY A 164 41.21 30.84 14.27
C GLY A 164 42.21 31.58 15.14
N THR A 165 42.91 30.84 15.99
CA THR A 165 44.13 31.28 16.62
C THR A 165 45.06 31.69 15.48
N LYS A 166 45.04 32.97 15.12
CA LYS A 166 46.08 33.59 14.31
C LYS A 166 47.35 33.47 15.16
N THR A 167 48.14 32.42 14.90
CA THR A 167 49.51 32.37 15.35
C THR A 167 50.20 33.60 14.78
N ALA A 168 50.41 34.59 15.64
CA ALA A 168 51.20 35.77 15.32
C ALA A 168 52.58 35.27 14.90
N LYS A 169 52.90 35.48 13.63
CA LYS A 169 54.22 35.19 13.06
C LYS A 169 55.19 36.16 13.75
N ALA A 170 55.98 35.66 14.70
CA ALA A 170 57.05 36.41 15.33
C ALA A 170 58.06 36.79 14.23
N ALA A 171 58.12 38.08 13.91
CA ALA A 171 59.19 38.66 13.13
C ALA A 171 60.40 38.82 14.06
N THR A 172 61.41 37.97 13.90
CA THR A 172 62.74 38.20 14.45
C THR A 172 63.47 39.18 13.54
N ALA A 173 63.97 40.25 14.16
CA ALA A 173 64.88 41.25 13.62
C ALA A 173 66.31 40.70 13.48
#